data_AF-A0A848LEY6-F1
#
_entry.id   AF-A0A848LEY6-F1
#
_cell.length_a   1.000
_cell.length_b   1.000
_cell.length_c   1.000
_cell.angle_alpha   90.00
_cell.angle_beta   90.00
_cell.angle_gamma   90.00
#
_symmetry.space_group_name_H-M   'P 1'
#
loop_
_entity.id
_entity.type
_entity.pdbx_description
1 polymer ?
#
loop_
_entity_poly.entity_id
_entity_poly.type
_entity_poly.pdbx_seq_one_letter_code
_entity_poly.pdbx_strand_id
1 'polypeptide(L)'
;MPANKSLKDVPATDPVGDALQAAAAQAAQRWGPHLLRAQEREAIKTAASRGDHWLAQLLERQARGRYVENRLSEQFLELRWNKKGVDAIDPVTGCRYEVLSGTDSNLALHGQRMAGELFRMITF
;
A
#
# COMPACT_ATOMS: atom_id res chain seq x y z
N MET A 1 7.70 3.76 21.01
CA MET A 1 8.94 3.85 20.21
C MET A 1 9.77 2.62 20.49
N PRO A 2 10.24 1.87 19.48
CA PRO A 2 11.13 0.73 19.69
C PRO A 2 12.48 1.28 20.18
N ALA A 3 13.05 0.68 21.22
CA ALA A 3 14.16 1.21 22.01
C ALA A 3 15.52 1.37 21.29
N ASN A 4 15.62 1.04 20.00
CA ASN A 4 16.90 0.89 19.29
C ASN A 4 17.04 1.72 18.00
N LYS A 5 16.15 2.69 17.70
CA LYS A 5 16.32 3.60 16.55
C LYS A 5 16.37 5.04 17.01
N SER A 6 17.44 5.74 16.64
CA SER A 6 17.65 7.15 17.00
C SER A 6 16.86 8.00 16.00
N LEU A 7 16.27 9.12 16.44
CA LEU A 7 15.58 10.10 15.57
C LEU A 7 16.46 10.61 14.40
N LYS A 8 17.77 10.40 14.49
CA LYS A 8 18.79 10.70 13.47
C LYS A 8 18.77 9.76 12.26
N ASP A 9 18.10 8.61 12.37
CA ASP A 9 17.98 7.62 11.29
C ASP A 9 16.81 7.92 10.35
N VAL A 10 16.01 8.95 10.64
CA VAL A 10 14.96 9.46 9.74
C VAL A 10 15.55 10.60 8.93
N PRO A 11 15.59 10.50 7.59
CA PRO A 11 16.05 11.60 6.75
C PRO A 11 15.27 12.89 7.04
N ALA A 12 15.98 14.02 7.17
CA ALA A 12 15.34 15.33 7.32
C ALA A 12 14.46 15.69 6.11
N THR A 13 14.76 15.09 4.95
CA THR A 13 13.96 15.14 3.73
C THR A 13 13.85 13.74 3.14
N ASP A 14 12.65 13.34 2.74
CA ASP A 14 12.36 12.03 2.15
C ASP A 14 11.71 12.20 0.77
N PRO A 15 12.50 12.62 -0.24
CA PRO A 15 11.98 12.89 -1.58
C PRO A 15 11.46 11.61 -2.27
N VAL A 16 11.99 10.45 -1.91
CA VAL A 16 11.50 9.14 -2.41
C VAL A 16 10.11 8.87 -1.87
N GLY A 17 9.86 9.07 -0.57
CA GLY A 17 8.53 8.93 0.01
C GLY A 17 7.53 9.95 -0.56
N ASP A 18 7.97 11.18 -0.85
CA ASP A 18 7.12 12.19 -1.49
C ASP A 18 6.72 11.76 -2.92
N ALA A 19 7.69 11.25 -3.69
CA ALA A 19 7.46 10.72 -5.03
C ALA A 19 6.53 9.50 -5.00
N LEU A 20 6.75 8.55 -4.06
CA LEU A 20 5.86 7.40 -3.85
C LEU A 20 4.44 7.84 -3.52
N GLN A 21 4.27 8.82 -2.64
CA GLN A 21 2.97 9.36 -2.26
C GLN A 21 2.22 9.99 -3.45
N ALA A 22 2.92 10.78 -4.27
CA ALA A 22 2.35 11.36 -5.47
C ALA A 22 2.00 10.30 -6.52
N ALA A 23 2.88 9.32 -6.73
CA ALA A 23 2.68 8.24 -7.69
C ALA A 23 1.52 7.32 -7.28
N ALA A 24 1.37 7.04 -5.98
CA ALA A 24 0.28 6.23 -5.43
C ALA A 24 -1.07 6.91 -5.69
N ALA A 25 -1.17 8.22 -5.40
CA ALA A 25 -2.37 9.00 -5.68
C ALA A 25 -2.73 8.99 -7.18
N GLN A 26 -1.75 9.19 -8.07
CA GLN A 26 -1.98 9.14 -9.52
C GLN A 26 -2.41 7.76 -10.02
N ALA A 27 -1.75 6.69 -9.56
CA ALA A 27 -2.12 5.33 -9.91
C ALA A 27 -3.54 5.02 -9.44
N ALA A 28 -3.88 5.42 -8.23
CA ALA A 28 -5.18 5.17 -7.64
C ALA A 28 -6.32 5.96 -8.32
N GLN A 29 -6.03 7.13 -8.89
CA GLN A 29 -6.96 7.91 -9.73
C GLN A 29 -7.17 7.27 -11.12
N ARG A 30 -6.13 6.64 -11.68
CA ARG A 30 -6.21 5.94 -12.97
C ARG A 30 -6.90 4.58 -12.85
N TRP A 31 -7.05 4.07 -11.64
CA TRP A 31 -7.66 2.77 -11.42
C TRP A 31 -9.17 2.80 -11.70
N GLY A 32 -9.69 1.71 -12.27
CA GLY A 32 -11.12 1.47 -12.36
C GLY A 32 -11.45 -0.01 -12.57
N PRO A 33 -12.73 -0.40 -12.52
CA PRO A 33 -13.17 -1.81 -12.62
C PRO A 33 -12.74 -2.53 -13.91
N HIS A 34 -12.45 -1.78 -14.97
CA HIS A 34 -11.93 -2.32 -16.23
C HIS A 34 -10.52 -2.94 -16.09
N LEU A 35 -9.79 -2.62 -15.03
CA LEU A 35 -8.45 -3.16 -14.72
C LEU A 35 -8.49 -4.37 -13.79
N LEU A 36 -9.69 -4.84 -13.40
CA LEU A 36 -9.85 -6.08 -12.67
C LEU A 36 -9.40 -7.27 -13.52
N ARG A 37 -8.67 -8.20 -12.91
CA ARG A 37 -8.43 -9.52 -13.51
C ARG A 37 -9.76 -10.28 -13.55
N ALA A 38 -9.88 -11.22 -14.49
CA ALA A 38 -11.09 -12.03 -14.65
C ALA A 38 -11.54 -12.68 -13.33
N GLN A 39 -10.59 -13.26 -12.57
CA GLN A 39 -10.88 -13.90 -11.28
C GLN A 39 -11.42 -12.92 -10.22
N GLU A 40 -10.90 -11.70 -10.18
CA GLU A 40 -11.37 -10.69 -9.21
C GLU A 40 -12.77 -10.23 -9.56
N ARG A 41 -13.02 -9.99 -10.85
CA ARG A 41 -14.34 -9.61 -11.36
C ARG A 41 -15.39 -10.67 -11.00
N GLU A 42 -15.07 -11.95 -11.19
CA GLU A 42 -15.97 -13.04 -10.83
C GLU A 42 -16.17 -13.17 -9.32
N ALA A 43 -15.12 -12.99 -8.50
CA ALA A 43 -15.23 -13.00 -7.05
C ALA A 43 -16.11 -11.86 -6.53
N ILE A 44 -15.92 -10.64 -7.03
CA ILE A 44 -16.73 -9.45 -6.71
C ILE A 44 -18.18 -9.68 -7.11
N LYS A 45 -18.42 -10.17 -8.34
CA LYS A 45 -19.76 -10.46 -8.85
C LYS A 45 -20.46 -11.54 -8.02
N THR A 46 -19.73 -12.57 -7.61
CA THR A 46 -20.27 -13.66 -6.78
C THR A 46 -20.63 -13.19 -5.38
N ALA A 47 -19.80 -12.34 -4.76
CA ALA A 47 -20.13 -11.73 -3.47
C ALA A 47 -21.37 -10.82 -3.58
N ALA A 48 -21.42 -9.97 -4.61
CA ALA A 48 -22.55 -9.08 -4.85
C ALA A 48 -23.86 -9.85 -5.11
N SER A 49 -23.82 -10.95 -5.89
CA SER A 49 -25.02 -11.76 -6.19
C SER A 49 -25.57 -12.52 -4.97
N ARG A 50 -24.74 -12.75 -3.95
CA ARG A 50 -25.13 -13.34 -2.67
C ARG A 50 -25.64 -12.32 -1.65
N GLY A 51 -25.62 -11.03 -1.98
CA GLY A 51 -25.97 -9.94 -1.05
C GLY A 51 -24.81 -9.51 -0.14
N ASP A 52 -23.60 -10.08 -0.31
CA ASP A 52 -22.41 -9.78 0.48
C ASP A 52 -21.72 -8.50 -0.03
N HIS A 53 -22.44 -7.38 -0.01
CA HIS A 53 -21.95 -6.10 -0.55
C HIS A 53 -20.66 -5.61 0.13
N TRP A 54 -20.52 -5.87 1.44
CA TRP A 54 -19.29 -5.57 2.16
C TRP A 54 -18.08 -6.36 1.61
N LEU A 55 -18.26 -7.64 1.31
CA LEU A 55 -17.20 -8.48 0.75
C LEU A 55 -16.86 -8.03 -0.67
N ALA A 56 -17.86 -7.69 -1.48
CA ALA A 56 -17.65 -7.14 -2.82
C ALA A 56 -16.78 -5.86 -2.77
N GLN A 57 -17.11 -4.92 -1.87
CA GLN A 57 -16.32 -3.70 -1.67
C GLN A 57 -14.90 -3.98 -1.16
N LEU A 58 -14.74 -4.96 -0.25
CA LEU A 58 -13.41 -5.37 0.23
C LEU A 58 -12.54 -5.89 -0.91
N LEU A 59 -13.10 -6.76 -1.76
CA LEU A 59 -12.40 -7.33 -2.91
C LEU A 59 -12.02 -6.26 -3.95
N GLU A 60 -12.90 -5.28 -4.21
CA GLU A 60 -12.58 -4.13 -5.08
C GLU A 60 -11.42 -3.31 -4.52
N ARG A 61 -11.41 -3.05 -3.21
CA ARG A 61 -10.32 -2.31 -2.55
C ARG A 61 -9.01 -3.06 -2.61
N GLN A 62 -9.02 -4.37 -2.38
CA GLN A 62 -7.84 -5.22 -2.53
C GLN A 62 -7.31 -5.21 -3.97
N ALA A 63 -8.19 -5.26 -4.96
CA ALA A 63 -7.81 -5.19 -6.37
C ALA A 63 -7.20 -3.82 -6.74
N ARG A 64 -7.76 -2.72 -6.19
CA ARG A 64 -7.21 -1.36 -6.32
C ARG A 64 -5.83 -1.26 -5.68
N GLY A 65 -5.66 -1.77 -4.45
CA GLY A 65 -4.37 -1.78 -3.76
C GLY A 65 -3.29 -2.52 -4.53
N ARG A 66 -3.58 -3.75 -4.95
CA ARG A 66 -2.66 -4.53 -5.78
C ARG A 66 -2.30 -3.81 -7.10
N TYR A 67 -3.25 -3.12 -7.74
CA TYR A 67 -2.94 -2.34 -8.94
C TYR A 67 -1.95 -1.21 -8.65
N VAL A 68 -2.19 -0.45 -7.58
CA VAL A 68 -1.32 0.65 -7.16
C VAL A 68 0.09 0.13 -6.83
N GLU A 69 0.19 -0.91 -6.00
CA GLU A 69 1.47 -1.56 -5.67
C GLU A 69 2.24 -2.01 -6.91
N ASN A 70 1.58 -2.71 -7.85
CA ASN A 70 2.24 -3.14 -9.09
C ASN A 70 2.78 -1.92 -9.87
N ARG A 71 1.99 -0.85 -10.00
CA ARG A 71 2.40 0.37 -10.71
C ARG A 71 3.56 1.09 -10.04
N LEU A 72 3.60 1.10 -8.72
CA LEU A 72 4.74 1.67 -8.00
C LEU A 72 5.98 0.78 -8.16
N SER A 73 5.84 -0.55 -8.08
CA SER A 73 6.97 -1.46 -8.27
C SER A 73 7.57 -1.42 -9.67
N GLU A 74 6.75 -1.10 -10.69
CA GLU A 74 7.21 -0.87 -12.06
C GLU A 74 7.95 0.48 -12.23
N GLN A 75 7.59 1.49 -11.44
CA GLN A 75 8.16 2.84 -11.54
C GLN A 75 9.41 3.05 -10.67
N PHE A 76 9.46 2.40 -9.50
CA PHE A 76 10.51 2.55 -8.50
C PHE A 76 11.31 1.24 -8.39
N LEU A 77 12.07 0.93 -9.43
CA LEU A 77 12.87 -0.30 -9.56
C LEU A 77 14.07 -0.32 -8.61
N GLU A 78 14.48 0.84 -8.12
CA GLU A 78 15.55 1.03 -7.14
C GLU A 78 15.15 0.56 -5.73
N LEU A 79 13.84 0.47 -5.44
CA LEU A 79 13.34 0.04 -4.15
C LEU A 79 13.28 -1.49 -4.05
N ARG A 80 13.50 -1.99 -2.84
CA ARG A 80 13.33 -3.41 -2.54
C ARG A 80 11.89 -3.66 -2.12
N TRP A 81 11.12 -4.28 -3.01
CA TRP A 81 9.71 -4.57 -2.80
C TRP A 81 9.48 -5.91 -2.07
N ASN A 82 8.52 -5.96 -1.14
CA ASN A 82 8.11 -7.17 -0.43
C ASN A 82 6.59 -7.24 -0.28
N LYS A 83 6.01 -8.42 -0.51
CA LYS A 83 4.55 -8.65 -0.48
C LYS A 83 3.99 -9.13 0.86
N LYS A 84 4.85 -9.26 1.89
CA LYS A 84 4.51 -9.90 3.18
C LYS A 84 4.64 -8.98 4.40
N GLY A 85 4.92 -7.70 4.20
CA GLY A 85 5.19 -6.72 5.25
C GLY A 85 5.40 -5.35 4.61
N VAL A 86 6.46 -4.63 5.02
CA VAL A 86 6.86 -3.37 4.39
C VAL A 86 6.92 -3.50 2.87
N ASP A 87 6.05 -2.76 2.18
CA ASP A 87 5.87 -2.87 0.74
C ASP A 87 7.12 -2.49 -0.04
N ALA A 88 7.85 -1.45 0.41
CA ALA A 88 9.09 -1.02 -0.22
C ALA A 88 10.14 -0.54 0.79
N ILE A 89 11.40 -0.86 0.53
CA ILE A 89 12.55 -0.39 1.31
C ILE A 89 13.52 0.32 0.37
N ASP A 90 13.87 1.56 0.68
CA ASP A 90 14.96 2.26 0.01
C ASP A 90 16.30 1.72 0.53
N PRO A 91 17.11 1.07 -0.32
CA PRO A 91 18.41 0.52 0.10
C PRO A 91 19.46 1.60 0.40
N VAL A 92 19.26 2.84 -0.07
CA VAL A 92 20.20 3.96 0.12
C VAL A 92 20.00 4.59 1.50
N THR A 93 18.75 4.91 1.85
CA THR A 93 18.42 5.58 3.12
C THR A 93 18.02 4.61 4.23
N GLY A 94 17.64 3.37 3.88
CA GLY A 94 17.03 2.42 4.81
C GLY A 94 15.58 2.75 5.16
N CYS A 95 14.99 3.77 4.52
CA CYS A 95 13.59 4.12 4.70
C CYS A 95 12.68 2.97 4.28
N ARG A 96 11.61 2.81 5.05
CA ARG A 96 10.60 1.77 4.87
C ARG A 96 9.28 2.45 4.53
N TYR A 97 8.62 1.96 3.50
CA TYR A 97 7.37 2.51 2.99
C TYR A 97 6.28 1.45 3.00
N GLU A 98 5.12 1.84 3.48
CA GLU A 98 3.92 1.00 3.52
C GLU A 98 2.83 1.65 2.66
N VAL A 99 2.32 0.94 1.66
CA VAL A 99 1.37 1.43 0.66
C VAL A 99 -0.02 0.92 1.00
N LEU A 100 -0.91 1.82 1.42
CA LEU A 100 -2.22 1.45 1.97
C LEU A 100 -3.35 2.22 1.30
N SER A 101 -4.44 1.51 0.98
CA SER A 101 -5.72 2.17 0.72
C SER A 101 -6.20 2.78 2.03
N GLY A 102 -6.20 4.12 2.12
CA GLY A 102 -6.20 4.91 3.37
C GLY A 102 -7.49 4.87 4.20
N THR A 103 -7.94 3.68 4.59
CA THR A 103 -9.11 3.48 5.47
C THR A 103 -8.69 3.31 6.92
N ASP A 104 -9.49 3.83 7.86
CA ASP A 104 -9.23 3.76 9.31
C ASP A 104 -9.03 2.32 9.81
N SER A 105 -9.77 1.35 9.25
CA SER A 105 -9.63 -0.06 9.60
C SER A 105 -8.28 -0.65 9.16
N ASN A 106 -7.73 -0.23 8.02
CA ASN A 106 -6.40 -0.65 7.59
C ASN A 106 -5.32 -0.02 8.49
N LEU A 107 -5.49 1.24 8.86
CA LEU A 107 -4.57 1.98 9.73
C LEU A 107 -4.43 1.30 11.10
N ALA A 108 -5.56 0.90 11.69
CA ALA A 108 -5.60 0.25 13.01
C ALA A 108 -5.01 -1.19 12.99
N LEU A 109 -5.35 -2.00 11.99
CA LEU A 109 -4.82 -3.36 11.82
C LEU A 109 -3.30 -3.36 11.59
N HIS A 110 -2.79 -2.39 10.84
CA HIS A 110 -1.37 -2.29 10.54
C HIS A 110 -0.55 -1.67 11.67
N GLY A 111 -1.08 -0.67 12.37
CA GLY A 111 -0.43 -0.10 13.56
C GLY A 111 -0.11 -1.14 14.63
N GLN A 112 -0.93 -2.19 14.75
CA GLN A 112 -0.69 -3.30 15.69
C GLN A 112 0.44 -4.25 15.25
N ARG A 113 0.61 -4.51 13.94
CA ARG A 113 1.67 -5.40 13.43
C ARG A 113 3.07 -4.80 13.50
N MET A 114 3.18 -3.47 13.61
CA MET A 114 4.43 -2.74 13.35
C MET A 114 4.93 -1.89 14.53
N ALA A 115 4.51 -2.17 15.77
CA ALA A 115 4.95 -1.43 16.96
C ALA A 115 6.48 -1.38 17.19
N GLY A 116 7.24 -2.21 16.47
CA GLY A 116 8.70 -2.31 16.50
C GLY A 116 9.46 -1.62 15.36
N GLU A 117 8.79 -1.08 14.34
CA GLU A 117 9.44 -0.54 13.13
C GLU A 117 9.01 0.89 12.81
N LEU A 118 9.94 1.69 12.30
CA LEU A 118 9.68 3.05 11.81
C LEU A 118 9.60 3.00 10.28
N PHE A 119 8.46 3.42 9.74
CA PHE A 119 8.14 3.43 8.32
C PHE A 119 7.28 4.66 8.01
N ARG A 120 7.29 5.08 6.75
CA ARG A 120 6.41 6.12 6.23
C ARG A 120 5.21 5.48 5.55
N MET A 121 4.03 5.97 5.89
CA MET A 121 2.80 5.57 5.23
C MET A 121 2.60 6.31 3.91
N ILE A 122 2.21 5.55 2.89
CA ILE A 122 1.87 6.00 1.55
C ILE A 122 0.40 5.66 1.31
N THR A 123 -0.49 6.66 1.30
CA THR A 123 -1.95 6.45 1.29
C THR A 123 -2.62 6.88 -0.01
N PHE A 124 -3.72 6.22 -0.41
CA PHE A 124 -4.50 6.55 -1.62
C PHE A 124 -5.98 6.12 -1.56
#